data_AF-A0A812ISP4-F1
#
_entry.id   AF-A0A812ISP4-F1
#
_cell.length_a   1.000
_cell.length_b   1.000
_cell.length_c   1.000
_cell.angle_alpha   90.00
_cell.angle_beta   90.00
_cell.angle_gamma   90.00
#
_symmetry.space_group_name_H-M   'P 1'
#
loop_
_entity.id
_entity.type
_entity.pdbx_description
1 polymer ?
#
loop_
_entity_poly.entity_id
_entity_poly.type
_entity_poly.pdbx_seq_one_letter_code
_entity_poly.pdbx_strand_id
1 'polypeptide(L)'
;EVLPDGSGSRVAMFSARFDGGEVELQIRAVHRLLLRHNYEVRMVEAGAGDDFGDDTLLFLDEIKSNDGVMLAVCTAHYAEMTASKFSSYVELKYCFANGVQVLPLRMVDTYPPTPPYGSEHAYDQKGKAKALIGAAFAPSLLYLDCRGKTVEEIASQIAARLRRS
;
A
#
# COMPACT_ATOMS: atom_id res chain seq x y z
N GLU A 1 -5.14 2.75 -23.94
CA GLU A 1 -5.17 1.28 -23.98
C GLU A 1 -6.24 0.77 -23.03
N VAL A 2 -6.94 -0.29 -23.41
CA VAL A 2 -7.87 -0.99 -22.51
C VAL A 2 -7.04 -1.89 -21.61
N LEU A 3 -7.22 -1.78 -20.28
CA LEU A 3 -6.55 -2.63 -19.31
C LEU A 3 -6.91 -4.12 -19.61
N PRO A 4 -5.95 -5.06 -19.65
CA PRO A 4 -6.27 -6.46 -19.90
C PRO A 4 -7.11 -7.07 -18.77
N ASP A 5 -7.70 -8.24 -19.03
CA ASP A 5 -8.37 -9.03 -17.99
C ASP A 5 -7.34 -9.54 -16.97
N GLY A 6 -7.68 -9.43 -15.69
CA GLY A 6 -6.84 -9.74 -14.55
C GLY A 6 -7.13 -11.08 -13.89
N SER A 7 -7.99 -11.92 -14.46
CA SER A 7 -8.34 -13.22 -13.87
C SER A 7 -7.09 -14.08 -13.69
N GLY A 8 -6.88 -14.63 -12.48
CA GLY A 8 -5.68 -15.41 -12.16
C GLY A 8 -4.40 -14.59 -11.96
N SER A 9 -4.51 -13.25 -11.92
CA SER A 9 -3.41 -12.39 -11.48
C SER A 9 -3.06 -12.65 -10.02
N ARG A 10 -1.87 -12.23 -9.63
CA ARG A 10 -1.42 -12.30 -8.24
C ARG A 10 -2.31 -11.42 -7.35
N VAL A 11 -2.77 -12.00 -6.23
CA VAL A 11 -3.52 -11.26 -5.19
C VAL A 11 -2.68 -10.09 -4.69
N ALA A 12 -3.32 -8.94 -4.54
CA ALA A 12 -2.67 -7.74 -4.01
C ALA A 12 -3.53 -7.04 -2.97
N MET A 13 -2.90 -6.24 -2.11
CA MET A 13 -3.59 -5.38 -1.14
C MET A 13 -3.02 -3.97 -1.19
N PHE A 14 -3.86 -2.94 -1.32
CA PHE A 14 -3.44 -1.56 -1.13
C PHE A 14 -3.26 -1.25 0.36
N SER A 15 -2.05 -0.85 0.73
CA SER A 15 -1.73 -0.24 2.01
C SER A 15 -1.60 1.27 1.80
N ALA A 16 -2.52 2.04 2.37
CA ALA A 16 -2.61 3.48 2.18
C ALA A 16 -3.01 4.20 3.46
N ARG A 17 -2.81 5.51 3.49
CA ARG A 17 -3.51 6.37 4.44
C ARG A 17 -4.83 6.81 3.78
N PHE A 18 -5.93 6.63 4.51
CA PHE A 18 -7.26 7.05 4.08
C PHE A 18 -7.66 8.32 4.86
N ASP A 19 -7.26 9.48 4.35
CA ASP A 19 -7.43 10.82 4.95
C ASP A 19 -8.34 11.78 4.14
N GLY A 20 -8.96 11.30 3.07
CA GLY A 20 -9.78 12.06 2.13
C GLY A 20 -8.98 12.85 1.08
N GLY A 21 -7.65 12.75 1.08
CA GLY A 21 -6.77 13.52 0.19
C GLY A 21 -6.78 13.04 -1.27
N GLU A 22 -6.14 13.82 -2.15
CA GLU A 22 -6.07 13.55 -3.60
C GLU A 22 -5.46 12.18 -3.92
N VAL A 23 -4.40 11.79 -3.20
CA VAL A 23 -3.74 10.48 -3.38
C VAL A 23 -4.69 9.33 -3.04
N GLU A 24 -5.48 9.45 -1.96
CA GLU A 24 -6.49 8.44 -1.64
C GLU A 24 -7.53 8.34 -2.74
N LEU A 25 -8.11 9.48 -3.17
CA LEU A 25 -9.14 9.50 -4.19
C LEU A 25 -8.65 8.86 -5.50
N GLN A 26 -7.42 9.18 -5.90
CA GLN A 26 -6.77 8.60 -7.05
C GLN A 26 -6.59 7.08 -6.91
N ILE A 27 -6.09 6.60 -5.78
CA ILE A 27 -5.86 5.17 -5.56
C ILE A 27 -7.17 4.39 -5.42
N ARG A 28 -8.23 4.96 -4.85
CA ARG A 28 -9.57 4.37 -4.90
C ARG A 28 -10.08 4.26 -6.33
N ALA A 29 -9.80 5.24 -7.19
CA ALA A 29 -10.16 5.16 -8.60
C ALA A 29 -9.35 4.07 -9.34
N VAL A 30 -8.06 3.94 -9.04
CA VAL A 30 -7.20 2.86 -9.56
C VAL A 30 -7.72 1.49 -9.12
N HIS A 31 -8.07 1.34 -7.85
CA HIS A 31 -8.63 0.11 -7.30
C HIS A 31 -9.95 -0.28 -7.98
N ARG A 32 -10.89 0.65 -8.13
CA ARG A 32 -12.14 0.42 -8.89
C ARG A 32 -11.88 0.06 -10.35
N LEU A 33 -10.86 0.63 -10.99
CA LEU A 33 -10.50 0.27 -12.35
C LEU A 33 -9.94 -1.15 -12.41
N LEU A 34 -9.04 -1.53 -11.50
CA LEU A 34 -8.50 -2.90 -11.41
C LEU A 34 -9.61 -3.94 -11.16
N LEU A 35 -10.54 -3.66 -10.25
CA LEU A 35 -11.68 -4.56 -9.97
C LEU A 35 -12.59 -4.76 -11.19
N ARG A 36 -12.89 -3.70 -11.95
CA ARG A 36 -13.70 -3.79 -13.18
C ARG A 36 -13.08 -4.68 -14.25
N HIS A 37 -11.78 -4.95 -14.14
CA HIS A 37 -11.01 -5.81 -15.03
C HIS A 37 -10.61 -7.13 -14.35
N ASN A 38 -11.33 -7.57 -13.31
CA ASN A 38 -11.15 -8.87 -12.66
C ASN A 38 -9.79 -9.08 -11.97
N TYR A 39 -9.09 -8.02 -11.59
CA TYR A 39 -7.90 -8.15 -10.74
C TYR A 39 -8.27 -8.39 -9.28
N GLU A 40 -7.59 -9.33 -8.62
CA GLU A 40 -7.79 -9.65 -7.21
C GLU A 40 -7.03 -8.68 -6.30
N VAL A 41 -7.51 -7.44 -6.21
CA VAL A 41 -6.89 -6.40 -5.38
C VAL A 41 -7.80 -6.00 -4.24
N ARG A 42 -7.33 -6.18 -3.01
CA ARG A 42 -7.99 -5.79 -1.77
C ARG A 42 -7.65 -4.35 -1.41
N MET A 43 -8.62 -3.67 -0.79
CA MET A 43 -8.46 -2.35 -0.19
C MET A 43 -9.46 -2.27 0.94
N VAL A 44 -9.01 -1.88 2.13
CA VAL A 44 -9.91 -1.74 3.25
C VAL A 44 -10.75 -0.47 3.08
N GLU A 45 -12.07 -0.58 3.18
CA GLU A 45 -12.96 0.57 3.18
C GLU A 45 -13.07 1.14 4.60
N ALA A 46 -12.47 2.31 4.83
CA ALA A 46 -12.60 3.02 6.09
C ALA A 46 -14.01 3.66 6.22
N GLY A 47 -15.01 2.85 6.56
CA GLY A 47 -16.32 3.32 7.04
C GLY A 47 -16.33 3.46 8.56
N ALA A 48 -17.03 4.47 9.09
CA ALA A 48 -17.23 4.61 10.53
C ALA A 48 -18.24 3.55 11.01
N GLY A 49 -17.78 2.51 11.69
CA GLY A 49 -18.69 1.52 12.27
C GLY A 49 -18.05 0.23 12.73
N ASP A 50 -17.55 -0.59 11.81
CA ASP A 50 -17.25 -2.00 12.10
C ASP A 50 -16.05 -2.54 11.29
N ASP A 51 -15.36 -3.54 11.86
CA ASP A 51 -14.42 -4.52 11.25
C ASP A 51 -13.21 -4.10 10.38
N PHE A 52 -12.83 -2.82 10.33
CA PHE A 52 -11.57 -2.39 9.65
C PHE A 52 -10.34 -3.24 10.02
N GLY A 53 -10.27 -3.67 11.28
CA GLY A 53 -9.18 -4.49 11.78
C GLY A 53 -9.17 -5.92 11.29
N ASP A 54 -10.33 -6.55 11.28
CA ASP A 54 -10.47 -7.95 10.90
C ASP A 54 -10.28 -8.10 9.39
N ASP A 55 -10.82 -7.17 8.59
CA ASP A 55 -10.55 -7.12 7.15
C ASP A 55 -9.07 -6.93 6.83
N THR A 56 -8.38 -6.04 7.56
CA THR A 56 -6.93 -5.84 7.38
C THR A 56 -6.17 -7.14 7.65
N LEU A 57 -6.51 -7.86 8.73
CA LEU A 57 -5.88 -9.14 9.05
C LEU A 57 -6.16 -10.21 8.00
N LEU A 58 -7.41 -10.31 7.54
CA LEU A 58 -7.82 -11.25 6.50
C LEU A 58 -7.06 -10.97 5.20
N PHE A 59 -6.94 -9.71 4.77
CA PHE A 59 -6.22 -9.37 3.56
C PHE A 59 -4.70 -9.59 3.69
N LEU A 60 -4.12 -9.30 4.86
CA LEU A 60 -2.71 -9.59 5.13
C LEU A 60 -2.41 -11.09 5.12
N ASP A 61 -3.29 -11.91 5.71
CA ASP A 61 -3.18 -13.36 5.67
C ASP A 61 -3.37 -13.89 4.24
N GLU A 62 -4.33 -13.33 3.50
CA GLU A 62 -4.60 -13.71 2.11
C GLU A 62 -3.39 -13.44 1.20
N ILE A 63 -2.81 -12.24 1.23
CA ILE A 63 -1.60 -11.95 0.43
C ILE A 63 -0.40 -12.76 0.91
N LYS A 64 -0.31 -13.14 2.19
CA LYS A 64 0.77 -14.01 2.66
C LYS A 64 0.58 -15.45 2.14
N SER A 65 -0.60 -16.00 2.29
CA SER A 65 -0.94 -17.39 1.94
C SER A 65 -0.93 -17.65 0.43
N ASN A 66 -1.19 -16.63 -0.39
CA ASN A 66 -1.25 -16.76 -1.85
C ASN A 66 0.01 -16.28 -2.58
N ASP A 67 1.13 -16.07 -1.85
CA ASP A 67 2.33 -15.38 -2.35
C ASP A 67 1.93 -14.12 -3.13
N GLY A 68 1.11 -13.29 -2.49
CA GLY A 68 0.59 -12.02 -2.98
C GLY A 68 1.55 -10.86 -2.73
N VAL A 69 1.07 -9.65 -3.00
CA VAL A 69 1.89 -8.42 -2.88
C VAL A 69 1.13 -7.30 -2.17
N MET A 70 1.80 -6.63 -1.24
CA MET A 70 1.31 -5.39 -0.67
C MET A 70 1.72 -4.22 -1.58
N LEU A 71 0.75 -3.43 -2.04
CA LEU A 71 0.93 -2.20 -2.79
C LEU A 71 1.01 -1.02 -1.81
N ALA A 72 2.23 -0.57 -1.48
CA ALA A 72 2.46 0.49 -0.50
C ALA A 72 2.30 1.88 -1.14
N VAL A 73 1.20 2.58 -0.85
CA VAL A 73 0.89 3.92 -1.37
C VAL A 73 1.74 4.97 -0.65
N CYS A 74 2.91 5.26 -1.21
CA CYS A 74 3.93 6.09 -0.57
C CYS A 74 3.63 7.58 -0.76
N THR A 75 2.92 8.15 0.22
CA THR A 75 2.91 9.60 0.52
C THR A 75 4.14 9.97 1.37
N ALA A 76 4.34 11.26 1.65
CA ALA A 76 5.48 11.73 2.47
C ALA A 76 5.48 11.14 3.89
N HIS A 77 4.31 10.80 4.42
CA HIS A 77 4.11 10.29 5.79
C HIS A 77 3.57 8.85 5.81
N TYR A 78 3.74 8.09 4.72
CA TYR A 78 3.40 6.67 4.72
C TYR A 78 4.12 5.93 5.85
N ALA A 79 3.45 4.92 6.44
CA ALA A 79 3.88 4.19 7.61
C ALA A 79 4.08 5.03 8.88
N GLU A 80 3.45 6.21 8.98
CA GLU A 80 3.34 6.95 10.24
C GLU A 80 2.65 6.09 11.31
N MET A 81 3.24 6.04 12.51
CA MET A 81 2.62 5.39 13.66
C MET A 81 1.49 6.26 14.19
N THR A 82 0.31 5.68 14.31
CA THR A 82 -0.88 6.35 14.90
C THR A 82 -1.47 5.48 16.02
N ALA A 83 -2.57 5.92 16.63
CA ALA A 83 -3.34 5.07 17.55
C ALA A 83 -3.98 3.85 16.88
N SER A 84 -4.10 3.85 15.54
CA SER A 84 -4.74 2.75 14.82
C SER A 84 -3.88 1.49 14.86
N LYS A 85 -4.48 0.40 15.35
CA LYS A 85 -3.88 -0.94 15.37
C LYS A 85 -3.65 -1.54 13.98
N PHE A 86 -4.27 -0.95 12.96
CA PHE A 86 -4.22 -1.41 11.57
C PHE A 86 -3.80 -0.25 10.66
N SER A 87 -2.84 0.55 11.12
CA SER A 87 -2.20 1.59 10.30
C SER A 87 -1.23 0.99 9.28
N SER A 88 -0.90 1.76 8.24
CA SER A 88 0.10 1.37 7.24
C SER A 88 1.48 1.02 7.85
N TYR A 89 1.81 1.56 9.02
CA TYR A 89 2.98 1.12 9.79
C TYR A 89 2.89 -0.36 10.19
N VAL A 90 1.74 -0.78 10.71
CA VAL A 90 1.51 -2.16 11.18
C VAL A 90 1.48 -3.11 9.99
N GLU A 91 0.84 -2.73 8.90
CA GLU A 91 0.80 -3.50 7.65
C GLU A 91 2.21 -3.71 7.07
N LEU A 92 3.01 -2.63 6.96
CA LEU A 92 4.39 -2.72 6.49
C LEU A 92 5.25 -3.58 7.41
N LYS A 93 5.08 -3.43 8.73
CA LYS A 93 5.81 -4.23 9.72
C LYS A 93 5.46 -5.71 9.60
N TYR A 94 4.19 -6.02 9.39
CA TYR A 94 3.73 -7.38 9.16
C TYR A 94 4.39 -7.96 7.90
N CYS A 95 4.33 -7.24 6.78
CA CYS A 95 4.90 -7.71 5.52
C CYS A 95 6.41 -7.95 5.63
N PHE A 96 7.12 -6.99 6.23
CA PHE A 96 8.57 -7.10 6.47
C PHE A 96 8.90 -8.32 7.35
N ALA A 97 8.18 -8.53 8.45
CA ALA A 97 8.45 -9.64 9.36
C ALA A 97 8.11 -11.02 8.78
N ASN A 98 7.16 -11.08 7.83
CA ASN A 98 6.70 -12.33 7.22
C ASN A 98 7.28 -12.58 5.81
N GLY A 99 8.16 -11.71 5.31
CA GLY A 99 8.70 -11.82 3.96
C GLY A 99 7.66 -11.65 2.84
N VAL A 100 6.53 -11.02 3.12
CA VAL A 100 5.52 -10.70 2.10
C VAL A 100 6.09 -9.62 1.19
N GLN A 101 5.96 -9.82 -0.12
CA GLN A 101 6.48 -8.86 -1.09
C GLN A 101 5.76 -7.51 -0.96
N VAL A 102 6.53 -6.44 -0.99
CA VAL A 102 6.02 -5.07 -1.03
C VAL A 102 6.42 -4.41 -2.33
N LEU A 103 5.45 -3.81 -3.03
CA LEU A 103 5.67 -2.96 -4.19
C LEU A 103 5.34 -1.51 -3.81
N PRO A 104 6.34 -0.66 -3.59
CA PRO A 104 6.12 0.76 -3.31
C PRO A 104 5.56 1.50 -4.54
N LEU A 105 4.57 2.33 -4.31
CA LEU A 105 3.97 3.25 -5.27
C LEU A 105 4.33 4.67 -4.85
N ARG A 106 5.33 5.28 -5.49
CA ARG A 106 5.74 6.65 -5.19
C ARG A 106 4.71 7.64 -5.72
N MET A 107 3.92 8.22 -4.83
CA MET A 107 2.84 9.16 -5.19
C MET A 107 3.28 10.63 -5.15
N VAL A 108 4.33 10.93 -4.39
CA VAL A 108 4.83 12.30 -4.17
C VAL A 108 6.35 12.38 -4.27
N ASP A 109 6.89 13.60 -4.32
CA ASP A 109 8.33 13.83 -4.49
C ASP A 109 9.18 13.28 -3.34
N THR A 110 8.68 13.34 -2.11
CA THR A 110 9.33 12.77 -0.94
C THR A 110 9.37 11.25 -1.05
N TYR A 111 10.54 10.70 -1.35
CA TYR A 111 10.78 9.26 -1.42
C TYR A 111 12.22 8.90 -1.01
N PRO A 112 12.45 7.86 -0.19
CA PRO A 112 11.43 7.09 0.54
C PRO A 112 10.60 7.96 1.50
N PRO A 113 9.42 7.52 1.95
CA PRO A 113 8.61 8.28 2.90
C PRO A 113 9.40 8.64 4.16
N THR A 114 9.08 9.81 4.72
CA THR A 114 9.69 10.35 5.94
C THR A 114 8.59 10.68 6.95
N PRO A 115 7.94 9.68 7.56
CA PRO A 115 6.90 9.92 8.55
C PRO A 115 7.43 10.72 9.75
N PRO A 116 6.57 11.56 10.37
CA PRO A 116 6.97 12.37 11.51
C PRO A 116 7.37 11.48 12.70
N TYR A 117 8.33 11.96 13.48
CA TYR A 117 8.81 11.32 14.71
C TYR A 117 9.50 12.37 15.60
N GLY A 118 9.72 12.06 16.88
CA GLY A 118 10.46 12.93 17.81
C GLY A 118 9.81 13.00 19.20
N SER A 119 10.42 13.73 20.14
CA SER A 119 9.96 13.81 21.54
C SER A 119 8.48 14.17 21.68
N GLU A 120 8.00 15.04 20.79
CA GLU A 120 6.61 15.53 20.76
C GLU A 120 5.64 14.60 20.02
N HIS A 121 6.13 13.54 19.36
CA HIS A 121 5.28 12.64 18.60
C HIS A 121 4.63 11.60 19.53
N ALA A 122 3.29 11.56 19.55
CA ALA A 122 2.52 10.75 20.50
C ALA A 122 2.80 9.24 20.41
N TYR A 123 3.18 8.73 19.23
CA TYR A 123 3.30 7.28 18.97
C TYR A 123 4.70 6.83 18.54
N ASP A 124 5.58 7.75 18.12
CA ASP A 124 6.90 7.42 17.59
C ASP A 124 7.98 8.43 18.01
N GLN A 125 8.39 8.33 19.26
CA GLN A 125 9.44 9.18 19.79
C GLN A 125 10.83 8.83 19.28
N LYS A 126 11.02 7.61 18.75
CA LYS A 126 12.34 7.05 18.43
C LYS A 126 12.60 6.90 16.92
N GLY A 127 11.64 7.25 16.07
CA GLY A 127 11.75 7.10 14.61
C GLY A 127 11.70 5.64 14.14
N LYS A 128 10.90 4.79 14.81
CA LYS A 128 10.70 3.38 14.44
C LYS A 128 10.09 3.25 13.05
N ALA A 129 9.14 4.13 12.69
CA ALA A 129 8.55 4.14 11.36
C ALA A 129 9.60 4.38 10.27
N LYS A 130 10.44 5.40 10.46
CA LYS A 130 11.56 5.71 9.57
C LYS A 130 12.54 4.55 9.45
N ALA A 131 12.89 3.91 10.57
CA ALA A 131 13.79 2.77 10.57
C ALA A 131 13.20 1.56 9.82
N LEU A 132 11.90 1.29 10.00
CA LEU A 132 11.19 0.24 9.28
C LEU A 132 11.17 0.50 7.77
N ILE A 133 10.88 1.73 7.34
CA ILE A 133 10.94 2.10 5.93
C ILE A 133 12.35 1.87 5.37
N GLY A 134 13.40 2.27 6.10
CA GLY A 134 14.78 2.05 5.65
C GLY A 134 15.15 0.57 5.49
N ALA A 135 14.56 -0.32 6.29
CA ALA A 135 14.76 -1.75 6.18
C ALA A 135 13.90 -2.40 5.09
N ALA A 136 12.63 -2.02 5.01
CA ALA A 136 11.67 -2.60 4.07
C ALA A 136 11.87 -2.07 2.64
N PHE A 137 12.23 -0.80 2.47
CA PHE A 137 12.47 -0.16 1.18
C PHE A 137 13.97 0.02 0.94
N ALA A 138 14.69 -1.11 0.94
CA ALA A 138 16.11 -1.13 0.63
C ALA A 138 16.39 -0.47 -0.75
N PRO A 139 17.57 0.12 -0.98
CA PRO A 139 17.89 0.82 -2.24
C PRO A 139 17.72 -0.04 -3.51
N SER A 140 17.81 -1.36 -3.38
CA SER A 140 17.61 -2.31 -4.48
C SER A 140 16.14 -2.65 -4.75
N LEU A 141 15.20 -2.22 -3.90
CA LEU A 141 13.78 -2.51 -4.06
C LEU A 141 13.21 -1.66 -5.22
N LEU A 142 12.61 -2.35 -6.19
CA LEU A 142 11.91 -1.69 -7.29
C LEU A 142 10.62 -1.05 -6.79
N TYR A 143 10.36 0.18 -7.25
CA TYR A 143 9.12 0.90 -7.01
C TYR A 143 8.46 1.32 -8.34
N LEU A 144 7.18 1.68 -8.29
CA LEU A 144 6.50 2.37 -9.39
C LEU A 144 6.47 3.86 -9.09
N ASP A 145 6.99 4.67 -10.01
CA ASP A 145 6.83 6.13 -9.95
C ASP A 145 5.46 6.50 -10.52
N CYS A 146 4.56 6.95 -9.66
CA CYS A 146 3.18 7.29 -9.99
C CYS A 146 2.95 8.80 -10.11
N ARG A 147 3.99 9.61 -9.86
CA ARG A 147 3.88 11.07 -9.91
C ARG A 147 3.50 11.53 -11.32
N GLY A 148 2.51 12.42 -11.40
CA GLY A 148 2.02 12.99 -12.66
C GLY A 148 1.29 12.00 -13.57
N LYS A 149 1.05 10.76 -13.11
CA LYS A 149 0.37 9.73 -13.91
C LYS A 149 -1.13 9.73 -13.69
N THR A 150 -1.87 9.35 -14.73
CA THR A 150 -3.32 9.17 -14.65
C THR A 150 -3.69 7.88 -13.91
N VAL A 151 -4.97 7.73 -13.57
CA VAL A 151 -5.52 6.50 -12.97
C VAL A 151 -5.25 5.28 -13.88
N GLU A 152 -5.42 5.43 -15.19
CA GLU A 152 -5.21 4.38 -16.18
C GLU A 152 -3.74 3.97 -16.28
N GLU A 153 -2.81 4.94 -16.26
CA GLU A 153 -1.38 4.68 -16.32
C GLU A 153 -0.86 3.96 -15.07
N ILE A 154 -1.36 4.35 -13.89
CA ILE A 154 -1.04 3.67 -12.62
C ILE A 154 -1.61 2.25 -12.64
N ALA A 155 -2.89 2.09 -13.00
CA ALA A 155 -3.53 0.78 -13.08
C ALA A 155 -2.80 -0.15 -14.06
N SER A 156 -2.41 0.34 -15.24
CA SER A 156 -1.67 -0.43 -16.25
C SER A 156 -0.32 -0.93 -15.74
N GLN A 157 0.42 -0.09 -15.01
CA GLN A 157 1.69 -0.51 -14.41
C GLN A 157 1.51 -1.50 -13.28
N ILE A 158 0.50 -1.33 -12.42
CA ILE A 158 0.18 -2.31 -11.38
C ILE A 158 -0.21 -3.63 -12.04
N ALA A 159 -1.12 -3.62 -13.00
CA ALA A 159 -1.54 -4.77 -13.79
C ALA A 159 -0.35 -5.52 -14.44
N ALA A 160 0.65 -4.80 -14.97
CA ALA A 160 1.87 -5.39 -15.50
C ALA A 160 2.70 -6.12 -14.43
N ARG A 161 2.68 -5.65 -13.17
CA ARG A 161 3.39 -6.29 -12.04
C ARG A 161 2.62 -7.44 -11.39
N LEU A 162 1.29 -7.47 -11.54
CA LEU A 162 0.44 -8.53 -10.98
C LEU A 162 0.27 -9.73 -11.91
N ARG A 163 0.65 -9.62 -13.19
CA ARG A 163 0.62 -10.74 -14.13
C ARG A 163 1.57 -11.85 -13.65
N ARG A 164 1.05 -13.07 -13.54
CA ARG A 164 1.85 -14.27 -13.35
C ARG A 164 2.51 -14.63 -14.70
N SER A 165 3.81 -14.89 -14.66
CA SER A 165 4.60 -15.38 -15.80
C SER A 165 4.27 -16.82 -16.13
#